data_AF-A0A2J0LNZ7-F1
#
_entry.id   AF-A0A2J0LNZ7-F1
#
_cell.length_a   1.000
_cell.length_b   1.000
_cell.length_c   1.000
_cell.angle_alpha   90.00
_cell.angle_beta   90.00
_cell.angle_gamma   90.00
#
_symmetry.space_group_name_H-M   'P 1'
#
loop_
_entity.id
_entity.type
_entity.pdbx_description
1 polymer ?
#
loop_
_entity_poly.entity_id
_entity_poly.type
_entity_poly.pdbx_seq_one_letter_code
_entity_poly.pdbx_strand_id
1 'polypeptide(L)'
;MASEVSHLGMCLAHLADLDRHYRDFTKYTLTVALREVIACYPVYRTYITPFCDTVQERDKKLIQLAITKAKIQTPAIVSATYDFIERVLLLDFEKELSPEDRKICREFVLRFQQITGPVMAKGVEDTAFYSYNRLLSLNEVGGDLNHFGYSVTEFHRQNHERLERWPYNFITSDTHDAKRSEDLRMRINVLSELPEKWDDALAVWTRLNEKFRVMIDGKFVPDRNMQYFIYQSLLGGWPGGKQCDEVFRIRFQDYILKAIREAKEFSNWINPNEAYETAVSDFIDGILKQKKFLEI
;
A
#
# COMPACT_ATOMS: atom_id res chain seq x y z
N MET A 1 1.13 9.43 10.94
CA MET A 1 -0.23 10.01 10.99
C MET A 1 -0.95 9.73 12.31
N ALA A 2 -0.21 9.50 13.41
CA ALA A 2 -0.83 9.19 14.70
C ALA A 2 -1.48 10.42 15.35
N SER A 3 -0.92 11.60 15.13
CA SER A 3 -1.44 12.90 15.58
C SER A 3 -2.83 13.17 15.01
N GLU A 4 -3.01 13.00 13.70
CA GLU A 4 -4.26 13.30 13.01
C GLU A 4 -5.38 12.36 13.44
N VAL A 5 -5.07 11.06 13.53
CA VAL A 5 -6.02 10.05 14.00
C VAL A 5 -6.39 10.26 15.47
N SER A 6 -5.44 10.67 16.32
CA SER A 6 -5.71 11.01 17.72
C SER A 6 -6.64 12.23 17.84
N HIS A 7 -6.46 13.25 16.99
CA HIS A 7 -7.34 14.41 16.93
C HIS A 7 -8.75 14.02 16.50
N LEU A 8 -8.90 13.23 15.44
CA LEU A 8 -10.20 12.71 15.00
C LEU A 8 -10.88 11.86 16.08
N GLY A 9 -10.10 11.07 16.84
CA GLY A 9 -10.58 10.32 17.99
C GLY A 9 -11.13 11.21 19.11
N MET A 10 -10.53 12.38 19.35
CA MET A 10 -11.07 13.37 20.30
C MET A 10 -12.40 13.95 19.80
N CYS A 11 -12.49 14.30 18.51
CA CYS A 11 -13.73 14.79 17.91
C CYS A 11 -14.86 13.75 17.98
N LEU A 12 -14.57 12.48 17.71
CA LEU A 12 -15.55 11.40 17.86
C LEU A 12 -16.04 11.23 19.29
N ALA A 13 -15.15 11.30 20.27
CA ALA A 13 -15.53 11.20 21.68
C ALA A 13 -16.47 12.33 22.09
N HIS A 14 -16.16 13.57 21.69
CA HIS A 14 -17.04 14.72 21.90
C HIS A 14 -18.43 14.49 21.26
N LEU A 15 -18.48 14.04 20.01
CA LEU A 15 -19.76 13.76 19.33
C LEU A 15 -20.53 12.61 19.97
N ALA A 16 -19.84 11.60 20.51
CA ALA A 16 -20.45 10.47 21.19
C ALA A 16 -21.11 10.88 22.51
N ASP A 17 -20.50 11.81 23.26
CA ASP A 17 -21.03 12.35 24.52
C ASP A 17 -22.39 13.07 24.34
N LEU A 18 -22.69 13.56 23.12
CA LEU A 18 -23.93 14.24 22.79
C LEU A 18 -25.12 13.28 22.58
N ASP A 19 -24.88 11.98 22.37
CA ASP A 19 -25.92 10.96 22.17
C ASP A 19 -25.84 9.90 23.28
N ARG A 20 -26.92 9.77 24.05
CA ARG A 20 -27.03 8.80 25.16
C ARG A 20 -26.76 7.35 24.76
N HIS A 21 -26.93 6.99 23.48
CA HIS A 21 -26.69 5.62 23.00
C HIS A 21 -25.19 5.33 22.78
N TYR A 22 -24.34 6.35 22.71
CA TYR A 22 -22.92 6.21 22.37
C TYR A 22 -21.96 6.83 23.38
N ARG A 23 -22.44 7.65 24.33
CA ARG A 23 -21.63 8.31 25.38
C ARG A 23 -20.75 7.39 26.23
N ASP A 24 -21.07 6.10 26.31
CA ASP A 24 -20.29 5.12 27.07
C ASP A 24 -19.05 4.62 26.30
N PHE A 25 -18.89 5.02 25.02
CA PHE A 25 -17.72 4.67 24.23
C PHE A 25 -16.50 5.52 24.61
N THR A 26 -15.44 4.85 25.03
CA THR A 26 -14.18 5.53 25.35
C THR A 26 -13.52 6.09 24.09
N LYS A 27 -12.81 7.22 24.23
CA LYS A 27 -11.93 7.77 23.18
C LYS A 27 -11.01 6.71 22.56
N TYR A 28 -10.44 5.84 23.40
CA TYR A 28 -9.57 4.77 22.95
C TYR A 28 -10.29 3.84 21.97
N THR A 29 -11.48 3.35 22.34
CA THR A 29 -12.27 2.43 21.50
C THR A 29 -12.66 3.08 20.18
N LEU A 30 -13.10 4.34 20.21
CA LEU A 30 -13.43 5.12 19.00
C LEU A 30 -12.21 5.32 18.09
N THR A 31 -11.04 5.60 18.69
CA THR A 31 -9.80 5.83 17.93
C THR A 31 -9.31 4.53 17.27
N VAL A 32 -9.38 3.39 17.98
CA VAL A 32 -9.02 2.09 17.40
C VAL A 32 -10.02 1.73 16.29
N ALA A 33 -11.32 1.82 16.54
CA ALA A 33 -12.34 1.55 15.53
C ALA A 33 -12.16 2.42 14.28
N LEU A 34 -11.86 3.72 14.45
CA LEU A 34 -11.58 4.63 13.35
C LEU A 34 -10.38 4.20 12.51
N ARG A 35 -9.31 3.71 13.15
CA ARG A 35 -8.14 3.18 12.43
C ARG A 35 -8.50 1.99 11.55
N GLU A 36 -9.32 1.08 12.06
CA GLU A 36 -9.80 -0.08 11.29
C GLU A 36 -10.65 0.35 10.09
N VAL A 37 -11.52 1.35 10.27
CA VAL A 37 -12.32 1.91 9.17
C VAL A 37 -11.43 2.56 8.10
N ILE A 38 -10.42 3.32 8.50
CA ILE A 38 -9.46 3.93 7.57
C ILE A 38 -8.67 2.85 6.82
N ALA A 39 -8.21 1.80 7.51
CA ALA A 39 -7.48 0.69 6.89
C ALA A 39 -8.35 -0.09 5.88
N CYS A 40 -9.66 -0.15 6.12
CA CYS A 40 -10.63 -0.80 5.24
C CYS A 40 -11.16 0.10 4.11
N TYR A 41 -10.72 1.36 4.01
CA TYR A 41 -11.26 2.32 3.05
C TYR A 41 -10.87 1.93 1.62
N PRO A 42 -11.82 1.73 0.70
CA PRO A 42 -11.55 1.14 -0.62
C PRO A 42 -11.01 2.12 -1.66
N VAL A 43 -10.94 3.41 -1.33
CA VAL A 43 -10.50 4.49 -2.22
C VAL A 43 -9.58 5.43 -1.45
N TYR A 44 -8.85 6.28 -2.18
CA TYR A 44 -8.07 7.35 -1.57
C TYR A 44 -8.90 8.24 -0.64
N ARG A 45 -10.09 8.66 -1.06
CA ARG A 45 -11.01 9.49 -0.28
C ARG A 45 -12.39 9.57 -0.91
N THR A 46 -13.36 10.00 -0.12
CA THR A 46 -14.66 10.48 -0.57
C THR A 46 -14.66 12.01 -0.76
N TYR A 47 -15.77 12.55 -1.26
CA TYR A 47 -15.92 13.96 -1.64
C TYR A 47 -17.22 14.59 -1.10
N ILE A 48 -17.47 14.39 0.19
CA ILE A 48 -18.48 15.11 0.97
C ILE A 48 -18.00 16.55 1.17
N THR A 49 -18.84 17.53 0.84
CA THR A 49 -18.48 18.96 0.85
C THR A 49 -19.08 19.67 2.07
N PRO A 50 -18.53 20.83 2.49
CA PRO A 50 -19.06 21.57 3.63
C PRO A 50 -20.53 22.00 3.46
N PHE A 51 -21.00 22.13 2.22
CA PHE A 51 -22.32 22.66 1.87
C PHE A 51 -23.30 21.59 1.38
N CYS A 52 -22.93 20.30 1.44
CA CYS A 52 -23.86 19.26 1.01
C CYS A 52 -25.00 19.08 2.03
N ASP A 53 -26.23 19.03 1.52
CA ASP A 53 -27.42 18.67 2.31
C ASP A 53 -27.54 17.15 2.51
N THR A 54 -27.02 16.38 1.56
CA THR A 54 -27.02 14.91 1.57
C THR A 54 -25.71 14.35 1.03
N VAL A 55 -25.27 13.23 1.60
CA VAL A 55 -24.11 12.48 1.11
C VAL A 55 -24.50 11.75 -0.18
N GLN A 56 -23.68 11.87 -1.22
CA GLN A 56 -23.93 11.20 -2.50
C GLN A 56 -23.91 9.67 -2.33
N GLU A 57 -24.79 8.98 -3.06
CA GLU A 57 -24.96 7.53 -2.98
C GLU A 57 -23.66 6.75 -3.23
N ARG A 58 -22.77 7.27 -4.09
CA ARG A 58 -21.43 6.72 -4.31
C ARG A 58 -20.61 6.69 -3.02
N ASP A 59 -20.48 7.83 -2.35
CA ASP A 59 -19.66 7.97 -1.15
C ASP A 59 -20.27 7.20 0.02
N LYS A 60 -21.61 7.20 0.13
CA LYS A 60 -22.34 6.37 1.10
C LYS A 60 -21.99 4.89 0.97
N LYS A 61 -22.03 4.33 -0.25
CA LYS A 61 -21.67 2.92 -0.49
C LYS A 61 -20.21 2.61 -0.13
N LEU A 62 -19.29 3.54 -0.40
CA LEU A 62 -17.86 3.37 -0.07
C LEU A 62 -17.63 3.37 1.44
N ILE A 63 -18.27 4.28 2.17
CA ILE A 63 -18.24 4.33 3.64
C ILE A 63 -18.81 3.04 4.22
N GLN A 64 -19.99 2.61 3.75
CA GLN A 64 -20.65 1.39 4.22
C GLN A 64 -19.82 0.13 3.98
N LEU A 65 -19.15 0.05 2.83
CA LEU A 65 -18.24 -1.05 2.52
C LEU A 65 -17.06 -1.08 3.50
N ALA A 66 -16.45 0.08 3.80
CA ALA A 66 -15.35 0.18 4.75
C ALA A 66 -15.78 -0.21 6.17
N ILE A 67 -16.95 0.26 6.62
CA ILE A 67 -17.55 -0.07 7.92
C ILE A 67 -17.81 -1.57 8.03
N THR A 68 -18.43 -2.16 7.01
CA THR A 68 -18.74 -3.60 6.99
C THR A 68 -17.47 -4.44 7.06
N LYS A 69 -16.44 -4.07 6.27
CA LYS A 69 -15.14 -4.76 6.31
C LYS A 69 -14.47 -4.63 7.68
N ALA A 70 -14.48 -3.45 8.29
CA ALA A 70 -13.88 -3.23 9.61
C ALA A 70 -14.55 -4.07 10.71
N LYS A 71 -15.90 -4.18 10.68
CA LYS A 71 -16.65 -5.05 11.60
C LYS A 71 -16.26 -6.52 11.47
N ILE A 72 -16.08 -7.00 10.24
CA ILE A 72 -15.71 -8.40 9.96
C ILE A 72 -14.27 -8.68 10.40
N GLN A 73 -13.34 -7.77 10.13
CA GLN A 73 -11.91 -7.97 10.43
C GLN A 73 -11.59 -7.83 11.92
N THR A 74 -12.35 -7.00 12.65
CA THR A 74 -12.04 -6.67 14.06
C THR A 74 -13.27 -6.88 14.96
N PRO A 75 -13.72 -8.14 15.14
CA PRO A 75 -14.95 -8.46 15.89
C PRO A 75 -14.85 -8.22 17.40
N ALA A 76 -13.65 -7.97 17.92
CA ALA A 76 -13.43 -7.65 19.34
C ALA A 76 -13.96 -6.25 19.72
N ILE A 77 -14.18 -5.37 18.75
CA ILE A 77 -14.76 -4.04 18.98
C ILE A 77 -16.28 -4.14 18.80
N VAL A 78 -17.04 -3.51 19.71
CA VAL A 78 -18.51 -3.53 19.70
C VAL A 78 -19.03 -2.94 18.39
N SER A 79 -19.92 -3.66 17.69
CA SER A 79 -20.48 -3.23 16.40
C SER A 79 -21.05 -1.80 16.44
N ALA A 80 -21.72 -1.44 17.54
CA ALA A 80 -22.33 -0.14 17.74
C ALA A 80 -21.31 1.03 17.67
N THR A 81 -20.03 0.79 17.94
CA THR A 81 -18.96 1.79 17.74
C THR A 81 -18.78 2.11 16.26
N TYR A 82 -18.81 1.09 15.40
CA TYR A 82 -18.74 1.28 13.94
C TYR A 82 -20.03 1.90 13.39
N ASP A 83 -21.20 1.50 13.90
CA ASP A 83 -22.49 2.11 13.54
C ASP A 83 -22.48 3.61 13.84
N PHE A 84 -21.90 4.01 14.97
CA PHE A 84 -21.74 5.43 15.30
C PHE A 84 -20.80 6.16 14.33
N ILE A 85 -19.63 5.58 14.01
CA ILE A 85 -18.71 6.17 13.03
C ILE A 85 -19.38 6.31 11.65
N GLU A 86 -20.17 5.31 11.22
CA GLU A 86 -20.96 5.39 10.00
C GLU A 86 -21.92 6.58 10.03
N ARG A 87 -22.71 6.73 11.11
CA ARG A 87 -23.65 7.86 11.27
C ARG A 87 -22.94 9.22 11.20
N VAL A 88 -21.77 9.34 11.82
CA VAL A 88 -20.95 10.58 11.76
C VAL A 88 -20.48 10.85 10.33
N LEU A 89 -19.92 9.84 9.64
CA LEU A 89 -19.42 9.98 8.28
C LEU A 89 -20.53 10.27 7.26
N LEU A 90 -21.74 9.76 7.51
CA LEU A 90 -22.92 10.00 6.66
C LEU A 90 -23.69 11.27 7.02
N LEU A 91 -23.26 12.02 8.04
CA LEU A 91 -23.94 13.22 8.56
C LEU A 91 -25.40 12.96 9.00
N ASP A 92 -25.70 11.74 9.44
CA ASP A 92 -27.07 11.24 9.62
C ASP A 92 -27.81 11.92 10.81
N PHE A 93 -27.08 12.32 11.85
CA PHE A 93 -27.66 12.94 13.05
C PHE A 93 -27.36 14.44 13.17
N GLU A 94 -26.83 15.07 12.12
CA GLU A 94 -26.43 16.47 12.12
C GLU A 94 -27.58 17.45 12.43
N LYS A 95 -28.81 17.04 12.11
CA LYS A 95 -30.03 17.82 12.38
C LYS A 95 -30.37 17.88 13.87
N GLU A 96 -29.88 16.92 14.65
CA GLU A 96 -30.08 16.81 16.10
C GLU A 96 -29.02 17.62 16.88
N LEU A 97 -27.95 18.06 16.20
CA LEU A 97 -26.82 18.78 16.78
C LEU A 97 -27.07 20.30 16.90
N SER A 98 -26.43 20.91 17.88
CA SER A 98 -26.28 22.37 17.97
C SER A 98 -25.53 22.92 16.75
N PRO A 99 -25.67 24.21 16.41
CA PRO A 99 -24.89 24.83 15.33
C PRO A 99 -23.37 24.65 15.49
N GLU A 100 -22.87 24.69 16.73
CA GLU A 100 -21.47 24.49 17.07
C GLU A 100 -21.02 23.03 16.83
N ASP A 101 -21.78 22.05 17.32
CA ASP A 101 -21.45 20.63 17.18
C ASP A 101 -21.60 20.15 15.74
N ARG A 102 -22.56 20.72 15.01
CA ARG A 102 -22.71 20.52 13.57
C ARG A 102 -21.41 20.87 12.82
N LYS A 103 -20.79 21.99 13.18
CA LYS A 103 -19.50 22.41 12.59
C LYS A 103 -18.39 21.41 12.92
N ILE A 104 -18.36 20.89 14.15
CA ILE A 104 -17.39 19.85 14.56
C ILE A 104 -17.60 18.56 13.75
N CYS A 105 -18.84 18.11 13.58
CA CYS A 105 -19.18 16.93 12.78
C CYS A 105 -18.72 17.08 11.33
N ARG A 106 -19.00 18.22 10.69
CA ARG A 106 -18.55 18.48 9.32
C ARG A 106 -17.03 18.57 9.20
N GLU A 107 -16.37 19.26 10.13
CA GLU A 107 -14.90 19.34 10.15
C GLU A 107 -14.27 17.95 10.31
N PHE A 108 -14.85 17.10 11.17
CA PHE A 108 -14.43 15.71 11.30
C PHE A 108 -14.48 14.97 9.96
N VAL A 109 -15.60 15.05 9.23
CA VAL A 109 -15.74 14.38 7.91
C VAL A 109 -14.74 14.92 6.90
N LEU A 110 -14.54 16.24 6.86
CA LEU A 110 -13.56 16.86 5.95
C LEU A 110 -12.13 16.41 6.27
N ARG A 111 -11.77 16.38 7.54
CA ARG A 111 -10.46 15.92 8.03
C ARG A 111 -10.26 14.43 7.78
N PHE A 112 -11.28 13.61 7.99
CA PHE A 112 -11.27 12.19 7.64
C PHE A 112 -10.89 12.00 6.15
N GLN A 113 -11.56 12.73 5.24
CA GLN A 113 -11.26 12.68 3.80
C GLN A 113 -9.86 13.21 3.43
N GLN A 114 -9.28 14.09 4.25
CA GLN A 114 -7.93 14.59 4.06
C GLN A 114 -6.87 13.56 4.47
N ILE A 115 -7.17 12.69 5.45
CA ILE A 115 -6.18 11.73 5.96
C ILE A 115 -6.22 10.38 5.26
N THR A 116 -7.36 9.94 4.72
CA THR A 116 -7.46 8.62 4.06
C THR A 116 -6.53 8.53 2.84
N GLY A 117 -6.32 9.63 2.12
CA GLY A 117 -5.46 9.67 0.94
C GLY A 117 -3.99 9.41 1.27
N PRO A 118 -3.38 10.18 2.19
CA PRO A 118 -2.03 9.90 2.70
C PRO A 118 -1.90 8.50 3.32
N VAL A 119 -2.94 7.98 3.98
CA VAL A 119 -2.91 6.60 4.52
C VAL A 119 -2.84 5.56 3.40
N MET A 120 -3.64 5.71 2.34
CA MET A 120 -3.58 4.85 1.16
C MET A 120 -2.17 4.89 0.52
N ALA A 121 -1.65 6.08 0.23
CA ALA A 121 -0.33 6.23 -0.39
C ALA A 121 0.79 5.63 0.48
N LYS A 122 0.81 5.94 1.79
CA LYS A 122 1.89 5.48 2.68
C LYS A 122 1.75 4.02 3.11
N GLY A 123 0.54 3.49 3.21
CA GLY A 123 0.29 2.12 3.61
C GLY A 123 0.37 1.13 2.45
N VAL A 124 -0.16 1.50 1.28
CA VAL A 124 -0.19 0.63 0.11
C VAL A 124 1.04 0.87 -0.76
N GLU A 125 1.19 2.08 -1.29
CA GLU A 125 2.21 2.34 -2.33
C GLU A 125 3.64 2.37 -1.79
N ASP A 126 3.83 2.93 -0.60
CA ASP A 126 5.14 3.06 0.05
C ASP A 126 5.37 1.98 1.14
N THR A 127 4.57 0.90 1.18
CA THR A 127 4.83 -0.22 2.11
C THR A 127 4.34 -1.56 1.57
N ALA A 128 3.04 -1.75 1.32
CA ALA A 128 2.52 -3.03 0.84
C ALA A 128 3.13 -3.46 -0.50
N PHE A 129 3.38 -2.52 -1.42
CA PHE A 129 4.05 -2.77 -2.70
C PHE A 129 5.51 -3.23 -2.58
N TYR A 130 6.14 -3.06 -1.43
CA TYR A 130 7.49 -3.56 -1.15
C TYR A 130 7.50 -4.86 -0.33
N SER A 131 6.32 -5.30 0.14
CA SER A 131 6.15 -6.50 0.96
C SER A 131 5.53 -7.66 0.19
N TYR A 132 4.59 -7.37 -0.72
CA TYR A 132 3.88 -8.38 -1.50
C TYR A 132 4.53 -8.63 -2.85
N ASN A 133 5.54 -9.51 -2.89
CA ASN A 133 6.47 -9.58 -4.01
C ASN A 133 6.09 -10.59 -5.10
N ARG A 134 4.82 -11.01 -5.21
CA ARG A 134 4.37 -12.06 -6.15
C ARG A 134 4.80 -11.78 -7.61
N LEU A 135 4.56 -10.57 -8.10
CA LEU A 135 5.00 -10.10 -9.41
C LEU A 135 5.16 -8.57 -9.35
N LEU A 136 6.41 -8.08 -9.30
CA LEU A 136 6.69 -6.67 -8.97
C LEU A 136 6.23 -5.66 -10.03
N SER A 137 5.98 -6.10 -11.26
CA SER A 137 5.41 -5.25 -12.30
C SER A 137 3.97 -4.80 -12.01
N LEU A 138 3.28 -5.48 -11.09
CA LEU A 138 1.91 -5.13 -10.65
C LEU A 138 1.92 -4.15 -9.47
N ASN A 139 3.06 -3.98 -8.80
CA ASN A 139 3.21 -3.14 -7.62
C ASN A 139 3.57 -1.71 -8.04
N GLU A 140 2.61 -1.03 -8.66
CA GLU A 140 2.79 0.29 -9.28
C GLU A 140 1.72 1.29 -8.81
N VAL A 141 2.04 2.59 -8.81
CA VAL A 141 1.12 3.66 -8.37
C VAL A 141 -0.23 3.54 -9.10
N GLY A 142 -1.32 3.51 -8.32
CA GLY A 142 -2.67 3.25 -8.84
C GLY A 142 -3.02 1.79 -9.13
N GLY A 143 -2.09 0.84 -8.94
CA GLY A 143 -2.31 -0.60 -9.05
C GLY A 143 -3.06 -1.18 -7.86
N ASP A 144 -3.73 -2.31 -8.08
CA ASP A 144 -4.44 -3.08 -7.04
C ASP A 144 -3.82 -4.47 -6.91
N LEU A 145 -3.28 -4.79 -5.73
CA LEU A 145 -2.63 -6.09 -5.45
C LEU A 145 -3.59 -7.28 -5.58
N ASN A 146 -4.91 -7.05 -5.50
CA ASN A 146 -5.91 -8.09 -5.68
C ASN A 146 -6.12 -8.47 -7.15
N HIS A 147 -5.68 -7.64 -8.09
CA HIS A 147 -5.84 -7.88 -9.52
C HIS A 147 -4.51 -8.30 -10.15
N PHE A 148 -4.46 -9.51 -10.71
CA PHE A 148 -3.25 -10.03 -11.37
C PHE A 148 -3.09 -9.53 -12.81
N GLY A 149 -4.20 -9.37 -13.53
CA GLY A 149 -4.21 -8.95 -14.93
C GLY A 149 -5.64 -8.74 -15.44
N TYR A 150 -5.77 -8.26 -16.66
CA TYR A 150 -7.03 -7.96 -17.31
C TYR A 150 -7.19 -8.75 -18.61
N SER A 151 -8.42 -9.13 -18.94
CA SER A 151 -8.73 -9.69 -20.26
C SER A 151 -8.73 -8.59 -21.33
N VAL A 152 -8.56 -9.00 -22.59
CA VAL A 152 -8.67 -8.08 -23.75
C VAL A 152 -10.05 -7.41 -23.79
N THR A 153 -11.11 -8.14 -23.45
CA THR A 153 -12.47 -7.60 -23.36
C THR A 153 -12.58 -6.50 -22.31
N GLU A 154 -12.02 -6.72 -21.13
CA GLU A 154 -12.02 -5.74 -20.05
C GLU A 154 -11.19 -4.49 -20.42
N PHE A 155 -10.05 -4.68 -21.09
CA PHE A 155 -9.27 -3.56 -21.65
C PHE A 155 -10.09 -2.71 -22.63
N HIS A 156 -10.79 -3.33 -23.59
CA HIS A 156 -11.66 -2.60 -24.52
C HIS A 156 -12.83 -1.91 -23.82
N ARG A 157 -13.45 -2.56 -22.83
CA ARG A 157 -14.52 -1.96 -22.01
C ARG A 157 -14.04 -0.69 -21.33
N GLN A 158 -12.86 -0.71 -20.71
CA GLN A 158 -12.31 0.48 -20.06
C GLN A 158 -11.95 1.59 -21.06
N ASN A 159 -11.52 1.25 -22.28
CA ASN A 159 -11.28 2.24 -23.33
C ASN A 159 -12.57 2.94 -23.77
N HIS A 160 -13.67 2.22 -23.93
CA HIS A 160 -14.98 2.81 -24.20
C HIS A 160 -15.43 3.73 -23.07
N GLU A 161 -15.32 3.28 -21.81
CA GLU A 161 -15.70 4.09 -20.64
C GLU A 161 -14.89 5.41 -20.56
N ARG A 162 -13.58 5.35 -20.86
CA ARG A 162 -12.72 6.54 -20.91
C ARG A 162 -13.16 7.52 -22.02
N LEU A 163 -13.46 7.03 -23.22
CA LEU A 163 -13.92 7.88 -24.32
C LEU A 163 -15.24 8.60 -23.99
N GLU A 164 -16.15 7.92 -23.31
CA GLU A 164 -17.46 8.49 -22.93
C GLU A 164 -17.36 9.53 -21.82
N ARG A 165 -16.54 9.27 -20.79
CA ARG A 165 -16.53 10.07 -19.55
C ARG A 165 -15.39 11.09 -19.50
N TRP A 166 -14.23 10.74 -20.05
CA TRP A 166 -12.99 11.52 -19.95
C TRP A 166 -12.12 11.42 -21.21
N PRO A 167 -12.63 11.87 -22.38
CA PRO A 167 -11.95 11.69 -23.67
C PRO A 167 -10.58 12.36 -23.78
N TYR A 168 -10.26 13.30 -22.89
CA TYR A 168 -9.01 14.07 -22.90
C TYR A 168 -8.07 13.71 -21.74
N ASN A 169 -8.33 12.63 -21.00
CA ASN A 169 -7.43 12.17 -19.95
C ASN A 169 -6.12 11.62 -20.53
N PHE A 170 -5.02 11.82 -19.80
CA PHE A 170 -3.75 11.20 -20.13
C PHE A 170 -3.80 9.68 -19.93
N ILE A 171 -3.16 8.98 -20.87
CA ILE A 171 -2.77 7.59 -20.72
C ILE A 171 -1.25 7.62 -20.57
N THR A 172 -0.77 7.28 -19.39
CA THR A 172 0.67 7.24 -19.12
C THR A 172 1.12 5.82 -18.81
N SER A 173 2.29 5.46 -19.32
CA SER A 173 3.02 4.25 -19.01
C SER A 173 4.18 4.51 -18.05
N ASP A 174 4.66 5.75 -17.93
CA ASP A 174 5.76 6.07 -17.01
C ASP A 174 5.68 7.52 -16.51
N THR A 175 6.13 7.74 -15.27
CA THR A 175 6.14 9.06 -14.64
C THR A 175 7.33 9.18 -13.70
N HIS A 176 7.62 10.39 -13.22
CA HIS A 176 8.67 10.60 -12.22
C HIS A 176 8.38 9.93 -10.86
N ASP A 177 7.13 9.54 -10.60
CA ASP A 177 6.69 8.89 -9.36
C ASP A 177 6.43 7.38 -9.52
N ALA A 178 6.57 6.84 -10.74
CA ALA A 178 6.42 5.41 -10.97
C ALA A 178 7.47 4.64 -10.14
N LYS A 179 7.07 3.54 -9.50
CA LYS A 179 7.97 2.69 -8.72
C LYS A 179 9.01 2.02 -9.62
N ARG A 180 8.62 1.70 -10.86
CA ARG A 180 9.47 1.07 -11.89
C ARG A 180 9.09 1.63 -13.27
N SER A 181 10.04 1.78 -14.18
CA SER A 181 9.74 2.25 -15.54
C SER A 181 8.94 1.24 -16.36
N GLU A 182 8.33 1.70 -17.47
CA GLU A 182 7.51 0.85 -18.33
C GLU A 182 8.26 -0.38 -18.85
N ASP A 183 9.49 -0.21 -19.36
CA ASP A 183 10.32 -1.29 -19.89
C ASP A 183 10.71 -2.31 -18.81
N LEU A 184 11.01 -1.83 -17.60
CA LEU A 184 11.34 -2.67 -16.46
C LEU A 184 10.14 -3.56 -16.11
N ARG A 185 8.93 -2.98 -16.05
CA ARG A 185 7.70 -3.73 -15.78
C ARG A 185 7.39 -4.73 -16.90
N MET A 186 7.61 -4.38 -18.16
CA MET A 186 7.40 -5.30 -19.29
C MET A 186 8.32 -6.52 -19.22
N ARG A 187 9.59 -6.33 -18.87
CA ARG A 187 10.53 -7.46 -18.66
C ARG A 187 10.10 -8.38 -17.53
N ILE A 188 9.63 -7.82 -16.42
CA ILE A 188 9.12 -8.61 -15.28
C ILE A 188 7.81 -9.33 -15.66
N ASN A 189 6.91 -8.72 -16.44
CA ASN A 189 5.65 -9.34 -16.86
C ASN A 189 5.84 -10.69 -17.59
N VAL A 190 6.93 -10.85 -18.36
CA VAL A 190 7.24 -12.11 -19.06
C VAL A 190 7.39 -13.28 -18.09
N LEU A 191 7.72 -13.04 -16.83
CA LEU A 191 7.75 -14.10 -15.80
C LEU A 191 6.38 -14.78 -15.63
N SER A 192 5.28 -14.07 -15.87
CA SER A 192 3.94 -14.64 -15.82
C SER A 192 3.65 -15.62 -16.96
N GLU A 193 4.39 -15.53 -18.07
CA GLU A 193 4.28 -16.44 -19.21
C GLU A 193 5.20 -17.66 -19.07
N LEU A 194 6.23 -17.57 -18.23
CA LEU A 194 7.27 -18.59 -18.04
C LEU A 194 7.43 -19.02 -16.57
N PRO A 195 6.34 -19.36 -15.84
CA PRO A 195 6.41 -19.59 -14.40
C PRO A 195 7.30 -20.79 -14.02
N GLU A 196 7.28 -21.87 -14.80
CA GLU A 196 8.13 -23.05 -14.56
C GLU A 196 9.61 -22.73 -14.71
N LYS A 197 9.98 -22.01 -15.78
CA LYS A 197 11.38 -21.58 -16.01
C LYS A 197 11.85 -20.61 -14.93
N TRP A 198 10.94 -19.76 -14.46
CA TRP A 198 11.22 -18.84 -13.36
C TRP A 198 11.49 -19.59 -12.06
N ASP A 199 10.66 -20.58 -11.72
CA ASP A 199 10.85 -21.42 -10.53
C ASP A 199 12.17 -22.21 -10.59
N ASP A 200 12.48 -22.81 -11.74
CA ASP A 200 13.76 -23.50 -11.97
C ASP A 200 14.96 -22.56 -11.77
N ALA A 201 14.91 -21.36 -12.33
CA ALA A 201 15.97 -20.36 -12.19
C ALA A 201 16.15 -19.95 -10.72
N LEU A 202 15.05 -19.71 -10.00
CA LEU A 202 15.08 -19.37 -8.58
C LEU A 202 15.67 -20.48 -7.72
N ALA A 203 15.33 -21.74 -7.97
CA ALA A 203 15.88 -22.88 -7.24
C ALA A 203 17.40 -22.96 -7.43
N VAL A 204 17.87 -22.74 -8.66
CA VAL A 204 19.29 -22.71 -9.00
C VAL A 204 20.00 -21.54 -8.32
N TRP A 205 19.50 -20.31 -8.47
CA TRP A 205 20.12 -19.13 -7.90
C TRP A 205 20.10 -19.15 -6.37
N THR A 206 19.00 -19.61 -5.76
CA THR A 206 18.89 -19.81 -4.31
C THR A 206 20.02 -20.70 -3.80
N ARG A 207 20.22 -21.87 -4.41
CA ARG A 207 21.28 -22.79 -3.99
C ARG A 207 22.68 -22.22 -4.24
N LEU A 208 22.88 -21.55 -5.37
CA LEU A 208 24.17 -20.97 -5.77
C LEU A 208 24.61 -19.83 -4.83
N ASN A 209 23.63 -19.04 -4.38
CA ASN A 209 23.83 -17.82 -3.62
C ASN A 209 23.68 -18.01 -2.11
N GLU A 210 23.31 -19.21 -1.64
CA GLU A 210 23.11 -19.54 -0.22
C GLU A 210 24.33 -19.17 0.64
N LYS A 211 25.54 -19.36 0.11
CA LYS A 211 26.81 -19.02 0.79
C LYS A 211 27.00 -17.52 1.09
N PHE A 212 26.26 -16.63 0.44
CA PHE A 212 26.31 -15.19 0.66
C PHE A 212 25.30 -14.72 1.70
N ARG A 213 24.43 -15.62 2.17
CA ARG A 213 23.49 -15.31 3.25
C ARG A 213 24.19 -15.44 4.58
N VAL A 214 23.86 -14.54 5.50
CA VAL A 214 24.38 -14.56 6.87
C VAL A 214 23.24 -14.71 7.85
N MET A 215 23.53 -15.20 9.05
CA MET A 215 22.54 -15.32 10.12
C MET A 215 22.62 -14.10 11.03
N ILE A 216 21.51 -13.39 11.18
CA ILE A 216 21.34 -12.25 12.09
C ILE A 216 20.10 -12.55 12.94
N ASP A 217 20.24 -12.51 14.26
CA ASP A 217 19.17 -12.79 15.22
C ASP A 217 18.40 -14.09 14.94
N GLY A 218 19.13 -15.15 14.55
CA GLY A 218 18.57 -16.46 14.25
C GLY A 218 17.82 -16.56 12.91
N LYS A 219 17.85 -15.52 12.07
CA LYS A 219 17.26 -15.50 10.72
C LYS A 219 18.34 -15.34 9.66
N PHE A 220 18.18 -16.04 8.55
CA PHE A 220 19.05 -15.83 7.39
C PHE A 220 18.66 -14.56 6.63
N VAL A 221 19.65 -13.74 6.31
CA VAL A 221 19.52 -12.46 5.60
C VAL A 221 20.26 -12.52 4.26
N PRO A 222 19.64 -12.10 3.14
CA PRO A 222 18.21 -11.81 3.01
C PRO A 222 17.33 -13.05 3.25
N ASP A 223 16.09 -12.80 3.66
CA ASP A 223 15.05 -13.83 3.73
C ASP A 223 14.61 -14.23 2.29
N ARG A 224 13.65 -15.15 2.16
CA ARG A 224 13.22 -15.62 0.83
C ARG A 224 12.39 -14.57 0.10
N ASN A 225 11.59 -13.75 0.81
CA ASN A 225 10.80 -12.70 0.18
C ASN A 225 11.68 -11.59 -0.42
N MET A 226 12.73 -11.18 0.30
CA MET A 226 13.70 -10.20 -0.19
C MET A 226 14.55 -10.77 -1.34
N GLN A 227 14.96 -12.04 -1.30
CA GLN A 227 15.62 -12.68 -2.45
C GLN A 227 14.75 -12.62 -3.71
N TYR A 228 13.46 -12.96 -3.57
CA TYR A 228 12.50 -12.92 -4.68
C TYR A 228 12.31 -11.50 -5.23
N PHE A 229 12.33 -10.48 -4.37
CA PHE A 229 12.32 -9.07 -4.78
C PHE A 229 13.60 -8.68 -5.56
N ILE A 230 14.77 -9.06 -5.03
CA ILE A 230 16.08 -8.78 -5.63
C ILE A 230 16.16 -9.41 -7.02
N TYR A 231 15.80 -10.68 -7.18
CA TYR A 231 15.93 -11.38 -8.46
C TYR A 231 14.99 -10.82 -9.54
N GLN A 232 13.74 -10.49 -9.21
CA GLN A 232 12.84 -9.82 -10.17
C GLN A 232 13.36 -8.44 -10.55
N SER A 233 13.90 -7.70 -9.59
CA SER A 233 14.41 -6.34 -9.81
C SER A 233 15.70 -6.34 -10.64
N LEU A 234 16.57 -7.34 -10.46
CA LEU A 234 17.73 -7.57 -11.32
C LEU A 234 17.28 -7.89 -12.75
N LEU A 235 16.35 -8.84 -12.92
CA LEU A 235 15.82 -9.22 -14.24
C LEU A 235 15.23 -8.02 -14.98
N GLY A 236 14.39 -7.24 -14.31
CA GLY A 236 13.78 -6.06 -14.89
C GLY A 236 14.80 -4.99 -15.24
N GLY A 237 15.71 -4.68 -14.30
CA GLY A 237 16.64 -3.56 -14.39
C GLY A 237 17.93 -3.85 -15.16
N TRP A 238 18.23 -5.11 -15.50
CA TRP A 238 19.53 -5.50 -16.04
C TRP A 238 19.94 -4.63 -17.25
N PRO A 239 21.15 -4.05 -17.27
CA PRO A 239 21.58 -3.13 -18.33
C PRO A 239 21.81 -3.82 -19.68
N GLY A 240 21.77 -5.16 -19.71
CA GLY A 240 22.08 -5.97 -20.89
C GLY A 240 23.56 -6.40 -20.91
N GLY A 241 23.87 -7.42 -21.72
CA GLY A 241 25.21 -8.00 -21.77
C GLY A 241 25.57 -8.89 -20.56
N LYS A 242 26.82 -9.34 -20.52
CA LYS A 242 27.34 -10.30 -19.51
C LYS A 242 28.01 -9.65 -18.30
N GLN A 243 28.06 -8.32 -18.24
CA GLN A 243 28.76 -7.60 -17.18
C GLN A 243 27.87 -6.52 -16.58
N CYS A 244 27.85 -6.49 -15.25
CA CYS A 244 27.32 -5.40 -14.46
C CYS A 244 28.43 -4.33 -14.36
N ASP A 245 28.17 -3.13 -14.84
CA ASP A 245 29.06 -2.01 -14.55
C ASP A 245 28.87 -1.49 -13.12
N GLU A 246 29.82 -0.67 -12.66
CA GLU A 246 29.80 -0.12 -11.31
C GLU A 246 28.62 0.83 -11.08
N VAL A 247 28.20 1.54 -12.14
CA VAL A 247 27.08 2.49 -12.08
C VAL A 247 25.77 1.76 -11.79
N PHE A 248 25.49 0.65 -12.49
CA PHE A 248 24.32 -0.17 -12.25
C PHE A 248 24.37 -0.78 -10.85
N ARG A 249 25.52 -1.31 -10.44
CA ARG A 249 25.69 -1.91 -9.10
C ARG A 249 25.30 -0.93 -7.98
N ILE A 250 25.83 0.30 -8.03
CA ILE A 250 25.52 1.33 -7.03
C ILE A 250 24.03 1.67 -7.04
N ARG A 251 23.46 1.95 -8.23
CA ARG A 251 22.03 2.26 -8.37
C ARG A 251 21.13 1.14 -7.86
N PHE A 252 21.53 -0.11 -8.09
CA PHE A 252 20.78 -1.27 -7.63
C PHE A 252 20.85 -1.43 -6.12
N GLN A 253 22.02 -1.24 -5.50
CA GLN A 253 22.15 -1.24 -4.04
C GLN A 253 21.30 -0.15 -3.39
N ASP A 254 21.35 1.09 -3.91
CA ASP A 254 20.54 2.20 -3.41
C ASP A 254 19.03 1.91 -3.54
N TYR A 255 18.62 1.30 -4.66
CA TYR A 255 17.24 0.90 -4.87
C TYR A 255 16.78 -0.17 -3.87
N ILE A 256 17.59 -1.20 -3.62
CA ILE A 256 17.24 -2.25 -2.65
C ILE A 256 17.25 -1.69 -1.22
N LEU A 257 18.18 -0.81 -0.87
CA LEU A 257 18.20 -0.14 0.44
C LEU A 257 16.90 0.66 0.66
N LYS A 258 16.47 1.42 -0.34
CA LYS A 258 15.17 2.11 -0.33
C LYS A 258 14.04 1.11 -0.14
N ALA A 259 14.00 0.03 -0.93
CA ALA A 259 12.94 -0.98 -0.86
C ALA A 259 12.82 -1.64 0.52
N ILE A 260 13.95 -1.98 1.16
CA ILE A 260 13.99 -2.54 2.52
C ILE A 260 13.35 -1.55 3.51
N ARG A 261 13.72 -0.26 3.43
CA ARG A 261 13.22 0.77 4.35
C ARG A 261 11.76 1.12 4.14
N GLU A 262 11.25 1.04 2.91
CA GLU A 262 9.83 1.22 2.61
C GLU A 262 8.98 0.03 3.09
N ALA A 263 9.50 -1.21 2.97
CA ALA A 263 8.81 -2.41 3.47
C ALA A 263 8.62 -2.40 4.99
N LYS A 264 9.54 -1.78 5.74
CA LYS A 264 9.49 -1.61 7.21
C LYS A 264 9.49 -2.92 8.02
N GLU A 265 9.80 -4.05 7.39
CA GLU A 265 9.80 -5.37 8.05
C GLU A 265 11.06 -5.59 8.89
N PHE A 266 12.24 -5.28 8.34
CA PHE A 266 13.53 -5.54 9.00
C PHE A 266 14.40 -4.29 9.19
N SER A 267 14.13 -3.21 8.45
CA SER A 267 14.72 -1.87 8.63
C SER A 267 13.69 -0.81 8.23
N ASN A 268 13.84 0.42 8.69
CA ASN A 268 12.97 1.54 8.33
C ASN A 268 13.73 2.87 8.37
N TRP A 269 13.12 3.92 7.83
CA TRP A 269 13.72 5.26 7.75
C TRP A 269 13.98 5.94 9.10
N ILE A 270 13.27 5.56 10.17
CA ILE A 270 13.37 6.21 11.49
C ILE A 270 14.46 5.55 12.33
N ASN A 271 14.51 4.22 12.33
CA ASN A 271 15.48 3.42 13.05
C ASN A 271 16.08 2.38 12.08
N PRO A 272 17.11 2.75 11.29
CA PRO A 272 17.76 1.85 10.36
C PRO A 272 18.43 0.68 11.08
N ASN A 273 18.23 -0.53 10.55
CA ASN A 273 18.95 -1.73 10.99
C ASN A 273 20.20 -1.92 10.12
N GLU A 274 21.29 -1.27 10.50
CA GLU A 274 22.54 -1.25 9.72
C GLU A 274 23.11 -2.65 9.48
N ALA A 275 22.96 -3.57 10.45
CA ALA A 275 23.42 -4.95 10.30
C ALA A 275 22.64 -5.69 9.19
N TYR A 276 21.32 -5.54 9.15
CA TYR A 276 20.48 -6.11 8.09
C TYR A 276 20.78 -5.45 6.73
N GLU A 277 20.85 -4.12 6.68
CA GLU A 277 21.11 -3.37 5.45
C GLU A 277 22.47 -3.74 4.84
N THR A 278 23.51 -3.85 5.68
CA THR A 278 24.85 -4.29 5.25
C THR A 278 24.82 -5.73 4.74
N ALA A 279 24.16 -6.65 5.45
CA ALA A 279 24.06 -8.05 5.04
C ALA A 279 23.35 -8.21 3.67
N VAL A 280 22.31 -7.43 3.39
CA VAL A 280 21.66 -7.47 2.06
C VAL A 280 22.57 -6.84 0.99
N SER A 281 23.26 -5.76 1.32
CA SER A 281 24.24 -5.13 0.40
C SER A 281 25.38 -6.09 0.03
N ASP A 282 25.94 -6.78 1.02
CA ASP A 282 26.99 -7.80 0.85
C ASP A 282 26.49 -9.01 0.05
N PHE A 283 25.23 -9.40 0.26
CA PHE A 283 24.60 -10.43 -0.55
C PHE A 283 24.52 -10.03 -2.02
N ILE A 284 24.07 -8.80 -2.33
CA ILE A 284 24.01 -8.25 -3.69
C ILE A 284 25.41 -8.25 -4.32
N ASP A 285 26.43 -7.83 -3.57
CA ASP A 285 27.81 -7.85 -4.02
C ASP A 285 28.32 -9.26 -4.33
N GLY A 286 27.99 -10.22 -3.47
CA GLY A 286 28.34 -11.61 -3.65
C GLY A 286 27.77 -12.20 -4.93
N ILE A 287 26.46 -12.01 -5.16
CA ILE A 287 25.78 -12.56 -6.33
C ILE A 287 26.28 -11.90 -7.62
N LEU A 288 26.49 -10.58 -7.63
CA LEU A 288 26.97 -9.86 -8.82
C LEU A 288 28.43 -10.18 -9.17
N LYS A 289 29.24 -10.70 -8.23
CA LYS A 289 30.60 -11.19 -8.50
C LYS A 289 30.64 -12.68 -8.89
N GLN A 290 29.53 -13.39 -8.75
CA GLN A 290 29.46 -14.83 -9.03
C GLN A 290 29.22 -15.09 -10.52
N LYS A 291 30.27 -15.53 -11.24
CA LYS A 291 30.19 -15.78 -12.70
C LYS A 291 29.05 -16.72 -13.09
N LYS A 292 28.88 -17.82 -12.36
CA LYS A 292 27.80 -18.79 -12.63
C LYS A 292 26.40 -18.18 -12.48
N PHE A 293 26.23 -17.18 -11.61
CA PHE A 293 24.96 -16.49 -11.45
C PHE A 293 24.68 -15.59 -12.65
N LEU A 294 25.71 -14.92 -13.17
CA LEU A 294 25.59 -14.04 -14.34
C LEU A 294 25.44 -14.77 -15.69
N GLU A 295 25.78 -16.06 -15.73
CA GLU A 295 25.72 -16.90 -16.94
C GLU A 295 24.38 -17.64 -17.10
N ILE A 296 23.59 -17.75 -16.04
CA ILE A 296 22.31 -18.47 -15.96
C ILE A 296 21.17 -17.45 -15.96
#